data_AF-A0A9W4RZ16-F1
#
_entry.id   AF-A0A9W4RZ16-F1
#
_cell.length_a   1.000
_cell.length_b   1.000
_cell.length_c   1.000
_cell.angle_alpha   90.00
_cell.angle_beta   90.00
_cell.angle_gamma   90.00
#
_symmetry.space_group_name_H-M   'P 1'
#
loop_
_entity.id
_entity.type
_entity.pdbx_description
1 polymer ?
#
loop_
_entity_poly.entity_id
_entity_poly.type
_entity_poly.pdbx_seq_one_letter_code
_entity_poly.pdbx_strand_id
1 'polypeptide(L)'
;MLSPSTETRLRKTVEYAANIFKHNWHLGLTAFGGPPVHFKILHDRFVKRLQWIDEQMYQELFSISQALSGPASTKMVYCINLIRHGAPGAILAFFIWSLPGAVGMYALSIGVSSIGTSLPRAVYALLSGLNAATVGIIALAAVELSHKAVTDRLTRTLVFLAAAAGLMYNALWYFPVLMAAAGVAAVVHDYRWVHRPARRIIGVLRALGGRRRERSRDDGAQGHDLAGPSPATRISAPTRDEPVLSGANTAPEPRIIPKEFRLDFSWKSGTALILTFFATFLTAMIIRGMVANLPILYRLFSNLYLAGTIIFGGGPVVIPLLREYVVAEDWVSPRDFLIGLAIAQ
;
A
#
# COMPACT_ATOMS: atom_id res chain seq x y z
N MET A 1 47.62 2.42 -19.00
CA MET A 1 46.67 3.05 -19.95
C MET A 1 45.49 2.11 -20.12
N LEU A 2 44.27 2.54 -19.79
CA LEU A 2 43.05 1.76 -20.04
C LEU A 2 42.78 1.69 -21.56
N SER A 3 42.05 0.67 -22.04
CA SER A 3 41.69 0.61 -23.45
C SER A 3 40.73 1.77 -23.82
N PRO A 4 40.75 2.29 -25.07
CA PRO A 4 39.87 3.38 -25.50
C PRO A 4 38.38 3.11 -25.31
N SER A 5 37.96 1.84 -25.39
CA SER A 5 36.58 1.40 -25.14
C SER A 5 36.20 1.44 -23.66
N THR A 6 37.17 1.19 -22.77
CA THR A 6 36.99 1.26 -21.31
C THR A 6 36.88 2.71 -20.87
N GLU A 7 37.73 3.59 -21.40
CA GLU A 7 37.71 5.02 -21.10
C GLU A 7 36.39 5.69 -21.54
N THR A 8 35.89 5.34 -22.72
CA THR A 8 34.60 5.83 -23.24
C THR A 8 33.43 5.35 -22.37
N ARG A 9 33.43 4.09 -21.91
CA ARG A 9 32.41 3.57 -20.99
C ARG A 9 32.47 4.23 -19.62
N LEU A 10 33.67 4.45 -19.09
CA LEU A 10 33.87 5.09 -17.81
C LEU A 10 33.33 6.53 -17.84
N ARG A 11 33.66 7.29 -18.89
CA ARG A 11 33.23 8.68 -19.06
C ARG A 11 31.71 8.80 -19.15
N LYS A 12 31.05 7.95 -19.94
CA LYS A 12 29.57 7.88 -19.98
C LYS A 12 28.97 7.53 -18.61
N THR A 13 29.57 6.58 -17.89
CA THR A 13 29.08 6.17 -16.56
C THR A 13 29.18 7.31 -15.54
N VAL A 14 30.28 8.06 -15.56
CA VAL A 14 30.49 9.24 -14.71
C VAL A 14 29.49 10.35 -15.07
N GLU A 15 29.26 10.61 -16.36
CA GLU A 15 28.27 11.58 -16.82
C GLU A 15 26.83 11.19 -16.41
N TYR A 16 26.48 9.90 -16.47
CA TYR A 16 25.20 9.42 -15.96
C TYR A 16 25.08 9.60 -14.45
N ALA A 17 26.10 9.21 -13.68
CA ALA A 17 26.11 9.37 -12.24
C ALA A 17 25.99 10.84 -11.81
N ALA A 18 26.72 11.74 -12.49
CA ALA A 18 26.64 13.17 -12.25
C ALA A 18 25.24 13.73 -12.55
N ASN A 19 24.60 13.27 -13.63
CA ASN A 19 23.23 13.65 -13.95
C ASN A 19 22.24 13.14 -12.90
N ILE A 20 22.34 11.88 -12.46
CA ILE A 20 21.47 11.34 -11.41
C ILE A 20 21.63 12.15 -10.13
N PHE A 21 22.87 12.41 -9.72
CA PHE A 21 23.17 13.19 -8.53
C PHE A 21 22.58 14.60 -8.63
N LYS A 22 22.88 15.34 -9.70
CA LYS A 22 22.38 16.70 -9.93
C LYS A 22 20.85 16.79 -9.83
N HIS A 23 20.13 15.79 -10.32
CA HIS A 23 18.67 15.83 -10.35
C HIS A 23 18.00 15.25 -9.09
N ASN A 24 18.67 14.35 -8.35
CA ASN A 24 18.07 13.64 -7.21
C ASN A 24 18.62 14.06 -5.83
N TRP A 25 19.79 14.71 -5.72
CA TRP A 25 20.47 14.93 -4.43
C TRP A 25 19.62 15.62 -3.35
N HIS A 26 18.86 16.65 -3.74
CA HIS A 26 18.04 17.43 -2.82
C HIS A 26 16.73 16.73 -2.46
N LEU A 27 16.32 15.69 -3.21
CA LEU A 27 15.04 15.03 -2.96
C LEU A 27 15.02 14.35 -1.59
N GLY A 28 16.10 13.69 -1.19
CA GLY A 28 16.24 13.12 0.15
C GLY A 28 16.30 14.15 1.28
N LEU A 29 16.50 15.44 0.95
CA LEU A 29 16.57 16.55 1.90
C LEU A 29 15.33 17.46 1.88
N THR A 30 14.44 17.32 0.89
CA THR A 30 13.32 18.27 0.67
C THR A 30 11.96 17.59 0.60
N ALA A 31 11.92 16.26 0.41
CA ALA A 31 10.68 15.50 0.40
C ALA A 31 10.21 15.17 1.83
N PHE A 32 9.77 16.21 2.56
CA PHE A 32 9.08 16.07 3.86
C PHE A 32 7.56 16.11 3.66
N GLY A 33 6.78 15.64 4.65
CA GLY A 33 5.32 15.68 4.61
C GLY A 33 4.64 14.42 4.03
N GLY A 34 5.38 13.32 3.88
CA GLY A 34 4.81 12.00 3.63
C GLY A 34 4.39 11.72 2.17
N PRO A 35 3.76 10.55 1.91
CA PRO A 35 3.57 10.03 0.57
C PRO A 35 2.83 10.95 -0.41
N PRO A 36 1.71 11.61 -0.06
CA PRO A 36 1.02 12.51 -0.99
C PRO A 36 1.92 13.65 -1.47
N VAL A 37 2.73 14.21 -0.56
CA VAL A 37 3.70 15.25 -0.88
C VAL A 37 4.81 14.70 -1.76
N HIS A 38 5.34 13.52 -1.44
CA HIS A 38 6.37 12.87 -2.27
C HIS A 38 5.87 12.68 -3.70
N PHE A 39 4.66 12.12 -3.90
CA PHE A 39 4.12 11.92 -5.23
C PHE A 39 3.98 13.23 -5.99
N LYS A 40 3.46 14.28 -5.35
CA LYS A 40 3.38 15.61 -5.96
C LYS A 40 4.76 16.16 -6.35
N ILE A 41 5.76 16.06 -5.48
CA ILE A 41 7.14 16.49 -5.76
C ILE A 41 7.71 15.72 -6.96
N LEU A 42 7.52 14.40 -7.00
CA LEU A 42 7.99 13.55 -8.09
C LEU A 42 7.27 13.87 -9.41
N HIS A 43 5.98 14.16 -9.36
CA HIS A 43 5.18 14.55 -10.52
C HIS A 43 5.64 15.90 -11.08
N ASP A 44 5.67 16.93 -10.23
CA ASP A 44 6.09 18.27 -10.64
C ASP A 44 7.53 18.26 -11.20
N ARG A 45 8.39 17.36 -10.69
CA ARG A 45 9.78 17.27 -11.12
C ARG A 45 9.97 16.42 -12.38
N PHE A 46 9.56 15.15 -12.36
CA PHE A 46 9.88 14.18 -13.41
C PHE A 46 8.89 14.20 -14.57
N VAL A 47 7.64 14.63 -14.32
CA VAL A 47 6.66 14.87 -15.37
C VAL A 47 6.80 16.32 -15.82
N LYS A 48 6.39 17.31 -15.01
CA LYS A 48 6.24 18.69 -15.50
C LYS A 48 7.54 19.42 -15.87
N ARG A 49 8.56 19.37 -15.01
CA ARG A 49 9.80 20.15 -15.24
C ARG A 49 10.81 19.44 -16.13
N LEU A 50 11.16 18.21 -15.79
CA LEU A 50 12.20 17.45 -16.47
C LEU A 50 11.68 16.66 -17.67
N GLN A 51 10.38 16.37 -17.72
CA GLN A 51 9.74 15.61 -18.81
C GLN A 51 10.47 14.29 -19.09
N TRP A 52 10.88 13.59 -18.02
CA TRP A 52 11.54 12.28 -18.12
C TRP A 52 10.53 11.17 -18.41
N ILE A 53 9.31 11.34 -17.91
CA ILE A 53 8.16 10.45 -18.12
C ILE A 53 6.92 11.29 -18.35
N ASP A 54 5.95 10.75 -19.10
CA ASP A 54 4.67 11.39 -19.34
C ASP A 54 3.66 11.07 -18.22
N GLU A 55 2.46 11.66 -18.32
CA GLU A 55 1.40 11.47 -17.33
C GLU A 55 0.97 10.00 -17.25
N GLN A 56 0.81 9.34 -18.39
CA GLN A 56 0.38 7.95 -18.45
C GLN A 56 1.39 7.02 -17.75
N MET A 57 2.67 7.13 -18.09
CA MET A 57 3.75 6.35 -17.46
C MET A 57 3.84 6.65 -15.96
N TYR A 58 3.63 7.90 -15.55
CA TYR A 58 3.58 8.26 -14.13
C TYR A 58 2.44 7.52 -13.40
N GLN A 59 1.24 7.49 -13.97
CA GLN A 59 0.09 6.78 -13.40
C GLN A 59 0.28 5.25 -13.39
N GLU A 60 0.88 4.69 -14.44
CA GLU A 60 1.25 3.26 -14.50
C GLU A 60 2.25 2.90 -13.40
N LEU A 61 3.33 3.68 -13.26
CA LEU A 61 4.33 3.49 -12.20
C LEU A 61 3.75 3.69 -10.80
N PHE A 62 2.85 4.66 -10.63
CA PHE A 62 2.15 4.89 -9.37
C PHE A 62 1.32 3.65 -9.01
N SER A 63 0.55 3.11 -9.95
CA SER A 63 -0.28 1.92 -9.75
C SER A 63 0.55 0.70 -9.38
N ILE A 64 1.66 0.44 -10.09
CA ILE A 64 2.59 -0.66 -9.78
C ILE A 64 3.23 -0.46 -8.40
N SER A 65 3.62 0.77 -8.06
CA SER A 65 4.22 1.11 -6.77
C SER A 65 3.25 0.90 -5.61
N GLN A 66 1.95 1.05 -5.81
CA GLN A 66 0.93 0.73 -4.80
C GLN A 66 0.63 -0.77 -4.71
N ALA A 67 0.72 -1.50 -5.83
CA ALA A 67 0.38 -2.92 -5.90
C ALA A 67 1.40 -3.83 -5.19
N LEU A 68 2.69 -3.48 -5.26
CA LEU A 68 3.76 -4.26 -4.62
C LEU A 68 4.03 -3.79 -3.19
N SER A 69 4.65 -4.64 -2.36
CA SER A 69 5.09 -4.24 -1.02
C SER A 69 6.27 -3.27 -1.05
N GLY A 70 6.50 -2.58 0.06
CA GLY A 70 7.55 -1.58 0.28
C GLY A 70 7.11 -0.13 0.02
N PRO A 71 7.98 0.85 0.36
CA PRO A 71 7.64 2.27 0.31
C PRO A 71 7.36 2.76 -1.12
N ALA A 72 6.13 3.21 -1.37
CA ALA A 72 5.66 3.54 -2.72
C ALA A 72 6.41 4.73 -3.36
N SER A 73 6.77 5.78 -2.62
CA SER A 73 7.56 6.90 -3.15
C SER A 73 8.98 6.49 -3.55
N THR A 74 9.60 5.59 -2.77
CA THR A 74 10.93 5.06 -3.07
C THR A 74 10.92 4.20 -4.33
N LYS A 75 9.88 3.37 -4.50
CA LYS A 75 9.66 2.60 -5.74
C LYS A 75 9.50 3.50 -6.96
N MET A 76 8.72 4.59 -6.84
CA MET A 76 8.59 5.57 -7.93
C MET A 76 9.95 6.16 -8.34
N VAL A 77 10.74 6.66 -7.38
CA VAL A 77 12.08 7.21 -7.65
C VAL A 77 12.99 6.15 -8.30
N TYR A 78 12.96 4.93 -7.78
CA TYR A 78 13.73 3.82 -8.32
C TYR A 78 13.34 3.51 -9.77
N CYS A 79 12.05 3.34 -10.05
CA CYS A 79 11.53 3.02 -11.38
C CYS A 79 11.79 4.14 -12.40
N ILE A 80 11.61 5.40 -12.03
CA ILE A 80 11.90 6.54 -12.92
C ILE A 80 13.37 6.55 -13.32
N ASN A 81 14.28 6.37 -12.34
CA ASN A 81 15.71 6.32 -12.63
C ASN A 81 16.14 5.01 -13.31
N LEU A 82 15.42 3.90 -13.10
CA LEU A 82 15.62 2.62 -13.79
C LEU A 82 15.30 2.76 -15.28
N ILE A 83 14.18 3.39 -15.62
CA ILE A 83 13.77 3.66 -17.01
C ILE A 83 14.80 4.57 -17.69
N ARG A 84 15.25 5.63 -17.00
CA ARG A 84 16.12 6.65 -17.59
C ARG A 84 17.60 6.24 -17.69
N HIS A 85 18.11 5.54 -16.68
CA HIS A 85 19.55 5.31 -16.48
C HIS A 85 19.93 3.84 -16.24
N GLY A 86 18.97 2.92 -16.32
CA GLY A 86 19.18 1.49 -16.06
C GLY A 86 19.42 1.17 -14.58
N ALA A 87 19.72 -0.11 -14.29
CA ALA A 87 19.83 -0.60 -12.91
C ALA A 87 20.89 0.12 -12.05
N PRO A 88 22.12 0.42 -12.54
CA PRO A 88 23.10 1.15 -11.75
C PRO A 88 22.59 2.54 -11.36
N GLY A 89 21.86 3.20 -12.26
CA GLY A 89 21.30 4.52 -11.99
C GLY A 89 20.16 4.50 -10.97
N ALA A 90 19.32 3.47 -11.03
CA ALA A 90 18.25 3.26 -10.05
C ALA A 90 18.81 3.01 -8.63
N ILE A 91 19.85 2.19 -8.52
CA ILE A 91 20.52 1.91 -7.24
C ILE A 91 21.16 3.18 -6.67
N LEU A 92 21.86 3.95 -7.50
CA LEU A 92 22.45 5.22 -7.09
C LEU A 92 21.38 6.21 -6.61
N ALA A 93 20.29 6.35 -7.37
CA ALA A 93 19.17 7.22 -7.00
C ALA A 93 18.51 6.79 -5.67
N PHE A 94 18.37 5.48 -5.42
CA PHE A 94 17.86 4.95 -4.16
C PHE A 94 18.70 5.37 -2.95
N PHE A 95 20.03 5.27 -3.06
CA PHE A 95 20.93 5.69 -1.98
C PHE A 95 20.91 7.21 -1.80
N ILE A 96 20.91 7.98 -2.88
CA ILE A 96 20.83 9.44 -2.81
C ILE A 96 19.50 9.90 -2.19
N TRP A 97 18.40 9.20 -2.48
CA TRP A 97 17.10 9.47 -1.89
C TRP A 97 17.05 9.11 -0.39
N SER A 98 17.62 7.98 0.01
CA SER A 98 17.41 7.41 1.36
C SER A 98 18.48 7.79 2.38
N LEU A 99 19.75 7.94 1.95
CA LEU A 99 20.87 8.19 2.86
C LEU A 99 20.79 9.52 3.60
N PRO A 100 20.38 10.66 3.00
CA PRO A 100 20.34 11.93 3.72
C PRO A 100 19.43 11.87 4.95
N GLY A 101 18.24 11.28 4.81
CA GLY A 101 17.31 11.07 5.93
C GLY A 101 17.91 10.13 6.99
N ALA A 102 18.53 9.02 6.57
CA ALA A 102 19.18 8.09 7.50
C ALA A 102 20.32 8.74 8.29
N VAL A 103 21.17 9.53 7.61
CA VAL A 103 22.27 10.28 8.23
C VAL A 103 21.73 11.35 9.17
N GLY A 104 20.67 12.08 8.77
CA GLY A 104 20.03 13.08 9.63
C GLY A 104 19.47 12.48 10.91
N MET A 105 18.77 11.35 10.80
CA MET A 105 18.22 10.62 11.97
C MET A 105 19.34 10.06 12.86
N TYR A 106 20.41 9.52 12.28
CA TYR A 106 21.56 9.04 13.06
C TYR A 106 22.29 10.17 13.79
N ALA A 107 22.52 11.30 13.12
CA ALA A 107 23.13 12.48 13.73
C ALA A 107 22.27 13.02 14.88
N LEU A 108 20.95 13.08 14.69
CA LEU A 108 20.02 13.46 15.75
C LEU A 108 20.08 12.47 16.93
N SER A 109 20.15 11.17 16.66
CA SER A 109 20.28 10.14 17.70
C SER A 109 21.54 10.34 18.55
N ILE A 110 22.68 10.67 17.94
CA ILE A 110 23.91 11.01 18.66
C ILE A 110 23.68 12.25 19.52
N GLY A 111 23.09 13.29 18.94
CA GLY A 111 22.77 14.53 19.66
C GLY A 111 21.93 14.28 20.91
N VAL A 112 20.82 13.55 20.76
CA VAL A 112 19.93 13.21 21.87
C VAL A 112 20.62 12.31 22.90
N SER A 113 21.46 11.36 22.48
CA SER A 113 22.20 10.47 23.39
C SER A 113 23.18 11.19 24.32
N SER A 114 23.62 12.40 23.95
CA SER A 114 24.52 13.23 24.75
C SER A 114 23.81 14.13 25.77
N ILE A 115 22.48 14.21 25.70
CA ILE A 115 21.67 14.92 26.69
C ILE A 115 21.52 14.02 27.92
N GLY A 116 21.85 14.55 29.11
CA GLY A 116 21.70 13.81 30.37
C GLY A 116 20.26 13.36 30.67
N THR A 117 20.06 12.65 31.78
CA THR A 117 18.76 12.05 32.17
C THR A 117 17.61 13.05 32.35
N SER A 118 17.90 14.35 32.43
CA SER A 118 16.90 15.42 32.49
C SER A 118 16.94 16.28 31.23
N LEU A 119 15.90 16.18 30.41
CA LEU A 119 15.67 17.09 29.29
C LEU A 119 15.30 18.49 29.81
N PRO A 120 15.81 19.58 29.20
CA PRO A 120 15.32 20.93 29.49
C PRO A 120 13.79 20.99 29.33
N ARG A 121 13.10 21.74 30.21
CA ARG A 121 11.62 21.78 30.23
C ARG A 121 11.00 22.11 28.87
N ALA A 122 11.62 23.02 28.11
CA ALA A 122 11.17 23.38 26.77
C ALA A 122 11.24 22.20 25.79
N VAL A 123 12.33 21.42 25.83
CA VAL A 123 12.50 20.22 25.00
C VAL A 123 11.50 19.15 25.41
N TYR A 124 11.31 18.92 26.71
CA TYR A 124 10.28 17.99 27.18
C TYR A 124 8.87 18.38 26.71
N ALA A 125 8.50 19.66 26.84
CA ALA A 125 7.21 20.16 26.38
C ALA A 125 7.02 20.02 24.86
N LEU A 126 8.07 20.34 24.08
CA LEU A 126 8.08 20.15 22.63
C LEU A 126 7.90 18.66 22.26
N LEU A 127 8.69 17.76 22.85
CA LEU A 127 8.61 16.33 22.59
C LEU A 127 7.26 15.75 23.01
N SER A 128 6.67 16.25 24.11
CA SER A 128 5.32 15.86 24.54
C SER A 128 4.25 16.34 23.56
N GLY A 129 4.36 17.57 23.07
CA GLY A 129 3.46 18.12 22.04
C GLY A 129 3.57 17.38 20.72
N LEU A 130 4.81 17.06 20.30
CA LEU A 130 5.10 16.26 19.13
C LEU A 130 4.51 14.84 19.24
N ASN A 131 4.61 14.18 20.39
CA ASN A 131 3.96 12.89 20.62
C ASN A 131 2.43 12.96 20.46
N ALA A 132 1.80 13.99 21.00
CA ALA A 132 0.35 14.19 20.84
C ALA A 132 -0.03 14.45 19.37
N ALA A 133 0.76 15.26 18.65
CA ALA A 133 0.58 15.52 17.22
C ALA A 133 0.70 14.23 16.40
N THR A 134 1.67 13.35 16.70
CA THR A 134 1.85 12.05 16.04
C THR A 134 0.61 11.18 16.16
N VAL A 135 -0.01 11.09 17.35
CA VAL A 135 -1.27 10.35 17.53
C VAL A 135 -2.37 10.94 16.64
N GLY A 136 -2.46 12.27 16.56
CA GLY A 136 -3.37 12.97 15.66
C GLY A 136 -3.14 12.65 14.18
N ILE A 137 -1.88 12.63 13.72
CA ILE A 137 -1.50 12.27 12.35
C ILE A 137 -1.87 10.81 12.05
N ILE A 138 -1.60 9.89 12.97
CA ILE A 138 -1.99 8.47 12.81
C ILE A 138 -3.52 8.34 12.71
N ALA A 139 -4.27 9.09 13.53
CA ALA A 139 -5.73 9.10 13.47
C ALA A 139 -6.24 9.68 12.13
N LEU A 140 -5.67 10.79 11.65
CA LEU A 140 -5.99 11.37 10.35
C LEU A 140 -5.72 10.36 9.22
N ALA A 141 -4.56 9.72 9.24
CA ALA A 141 -4.16 8.74 8.25
C ALA A 141 -5.10 7.51 8.24
N ALA A 142 -5.57 7.07 9.40
CA ALA A 142 -6.58 6.02 9.53
C ALA A 142 -7.93 6.45 8.93
N VAL A 143 -8.37 7.69 9.19
CA VAL A 143 -9.61 8.25 8.62
C VAL A 143 -9.51 8.35 7.10
N GLU A 144 -8.42 8.92 6.57
CA GLU A 144 -8.18 9.01 5.13
C GLU A 144 -8.17 7.65 4.45
N LEU A 145 -7.52 6.65 5.05
CA LEU A 145 -7.51 5.28 4.54
C LEU A 145 -8.91 4.68 4.58
N SER A 146 -9.68 4.91 5.66
CA SER A 146 -11.04 4.40 5.79
C SER A 146 -11.97 4.95 4.71
N HIS A 147 -11.87 6.24 4.37
CA HIS A 147 -12.69 6.85 3.32
C HIS A 147 -12.38 6.28 1.93
N LYS A 148 -11.14 5.86 1.69
CA LYS A 148 -10.71 5.27 0.41
C LYS A 148 -11.01 3.77 0.32
N ALA A 149 -10.84 3.04 1.42
CA ALA A 149 -10.93 1.58 1.43
C ALA A 149 -12.34 1.07 1.79
N VAL A 150 -13.09 1.75 2.66
CA VAL A 150 -14.40 1.29 3.15
C VAL A 150 -15.52 1.84 2.28
N THR A 151 -15.82 1.16 1.19
CA THR A 151 -16.84 1.58 0.22
C THR A 151 -18.22 0.96 0.50
N ASP A 152 -18.27 -0.27 1.03
CA ASP A 152 -19.49 -1.05 1.19
C ASP A 152 -19.70 -1.62 2.61
N ARG A 153 -20.87 -2.25 2.83
CA ARG A 153 -21.24 -2.81 4.14
C ARG A 153 -20.36 -3.99 4.57
N LEU A 154 -19.96 -4.85 3.64
CA LEU A 154 -19.07 -5.98 3.94
C LEU A 154 -17.72 -5.45 4.40
N THR A 155 -17.10 -4.55 3.63
CA THR A 155 -15.80 -3.99 3.98
C THR A 155 -15.85 -3.28 5.33
N ARG A 156 -16.95 -2.58 5.65
CA ARG A 156 -17.15 -1.99 6.98
C ARG A 156 -17.21 -3.03 8.11
N THR A 157 -17.93 -4.14 7.91
CA THR A 157 -17.97 -5.23 8.89
C THR A 157 -16.62 -5.92 9.05
N LEU A 158 -15.89 -6.14 7.96
CA LEU A 158 -14.56 -6.74 7.98
C LEU A 158 -13.57 -5.86 8.74
N VAL A 159 -13.57 -4.55 8.50
CA VAL A 159 -12.72 -3.60 9.25
C VAL A 159 -13.07 -3.60 10.74
N PHE A 160 -14.36 -3.58 11.10
CA PHE A 160 -14.76 -3.61 12.51
C PHE A 160 -14.34 -4.90 13.22
N LEU A 161 -14.60 -6.06 12.60
CA LEU A 161 -14.21 -7.35 13.16
C LEU A 161 -12.69 -7.49 13.24
N ALA A 162 -11.97 -7.06 12.21
CA ALA A 162 -10.51 -7.08 12.19
C ALA A 162 -9.91 -6.16 13.25
N ALA A 163 -10.49 -4.98 13.48
CA ALA A 163 -10.07 -4.06 14.52
C ALA A 163 -10.32 -4.64 15.93
N ALA A 164 -11.50 -5.21 16.18
CA ALA A 164 -11.82 -5.86 17.45
C ALA A 164 -10.88 -7.05 17.73
N ALA A 165 -10.67 -7.89 16.71
CA ALA A 165 -9.75 -9.02 16.74
C ALA A 165 -8.30 -8.59 17.07
N GLY A 166 -7.79 -7.57 16.37
CA GLY A 166 -6.43 -7.06 16.57
C GLY A 166 -6.21 -6.39 17.93
N LEU A 167 -7.27 -5.84 18.55
CA LEU A 167 -7.21 -5.31 19.92
C LEU A 167 -7.15 -6.41 20.98
N MET A 168 -7.72 -7.59 20.70
CA MET A 168 -7.75 -8.72 21.62
C MET A 168 -6.51 -9.61 21.54
N TYR A 169 -5.86 -9.71 20.38
CA TYR A 169 -4.70 -10.56 20.17
C TYR A 169 -3.66 -9.87 19.28
N ASN A 170 -2.46 -9.65 19.83
CA ASN A 170 -1.34 -9.05 19.12
C ASN A 170 -0.24 -10.10 18.91
N ALA A 171 -0.16 -10.64 17.69
CA ALA A 171 0.93 -11.50 17.25
C ALA A 171 1.27 -11.23 15.78
N LEU A 172 2.55 -11.28 15.42
CA LEU A 172 3.03 -10.92 14.08
C LEU A 172 2.40 -11.76 12.96
N TRP A 173 2.11 -13.04 13.22
CA TRP A 173 1.48 -13.93 12.23
C TRP A 173 -0.04 -13.69 12.07
N TYR A 174 -0.66 -13.01 13.04
CA TYR A 174 -2.10 -12.82 13.08
C TYR A 174 -2.59 -11.85 12.01
N PHE A 175 -1.89 -10.73 11.81
CA PHE A 175 -2.29 -9.72 10.81
C PHE A 175 -2.28 -10.26 9.37
N PRO A 176 -1.25 -10.99 8.89
CA PRO A 176 -1.30 -11.62 7.57
C PRO A 176 -2.46 -12.61 7.40
N VAL A 177 -2.76 -13.42 8.43
CA VAL A 177 -3.89 -14.35 8.41
C VAL A 177 -5.22 -13.60 8.32
N LEU A 178 -5.38 -12.53 9.11
CA LEU A 178 -6.56 -11.68 9.10
C LEU A 178 -6.75 -10.99 7.74
N MET A 179 -5.67 -10.50 7.13
CA MET A 179 -5.67 -9.94 5.77
C MET A 179 -6.08 -10.98 4.73
N ALA A 180 -5.50 -12.19 4.78
CA ALA A 180 -5.85 -13.26 3.86
C ALA A 180 -7.31 -13.69 4.01
N ALA A 181 -7.80 -13.86 5.25
CA ALA A 181 -9.18 -14.21 5.54
C ALA A 181 -10.17 -13.13 5.06
N ALA A 182 -9.87 -11.85 5.32
CA ALA A 182 -10.67 -10.72 4.84
C ALA A 182 -10.68 -10.65 3.30
N GLY A 183 -9.53 -10.88 2.66
CA GLY A 183 -9.42 -10.92 1.20
C GLY A 183 -10.24 -12.06 0.59
N VAL A 184 -10.17 -13.27 1.16
CA VAL A 184 -11.01 -14.41 0.74
C VAL A 184 -12.49 -14.10 0.93
N ALA A 185 -12.88 -13.53 2.06
CA ALA A 185 -14.27 -13.15 2.34
C ALA A 185 -14.80 -12.12 1.31
N ALA A 186 -14.00 -11.12 0.97
CA ALA A 186 -14.32 -10.13 -0.06
C ALA A 186 -14.49 -10.80 -1.44
N VAL A 187 -13.55 -11.66 -1.86
CA VAL A 187 -13.63 -12.37 -3.14
C VAL A 187 -14.86 -13.28 -3.21
N VAL A 188 -15.16 -14.03 -2.17
CA VAL A 188 -16.32 -14.95 -2.12
C VAL A 188 -17.64 -14.16 -2.24
N HIS A 189 -17.72 -12.99 -1.62
CA HIS A 189 -18.87 -12.10 -1.72
C HIS A 189 -19.01 -11.48 -3.12
N ASP A 190 -17.93 -10.93 -3.67
CA ASP A 190 -17.92 -10.25 -4.97
C ASP A 190 -18.17 -11.20 -6.15
N TYR A 191 -17.57 -12.40 -6.13
CA TYR A 191 -17.85 -13.43 -7.14
C TYR A 191 -19.22 -14.10 -6.96
N ARG A 192 -20.02 -13.69 -5.95
CA ARG A 192 -21.36 -14.21 -5.67
C ARG A 192 -21.40 -15.74 -5.63
N TRP A 193 -20.30 -16.39 -5.25
CA TRP A 193 -20.19 -17.86 -5.21
C TRP A 193 -21.26 -18.48 -4.31
N VAL A 194 -21.70 -17.75 -3.29
CA VAL A 194 -22.79 -18.13 -2.37
C VAL A 194 -24.18 -17.92 -2.98
N HIS A 195 -24.39 -16.94 -3.87
CA HIS A 195 -25.73 -16.66 -4.43
C HIS A 195 -26.19 -17.70 -5.46
N ARG A 196 -25.29 -18.34 -6.21
CA ARG A 196 -25.65 -19.39 -7.18
C ARG A 196 -26.23 -20.66 -6.51
N PRO A 197 -25.62 -21.25 -5.46
CA PRO A 197 -26.20 -22.38 -4.75
C PRO A 197 -27.37 -21.97 -3.83
N ALA A 198 -27.31 -20.81 -3.16
CA ALA A 198 -28.38 -20.36 -2.28
C ALA A 198 -29.70 -20.11 -3.03
N ARG A 199 -29.66 -19.54 -4.25
CA ARG A 199 -30.88 -19.38 -5.08
C ARG A 199 -31.43 -20.73 -5.56
N ARG A 200 -30.58 -21.72 -5.84
CA ARG A 200 -31.03 -23.08 -6.19
C ARG A 200 -31.74 -23.76 -5.01
N ILE A 201 -31.20 -23.64 -3.80
CA ILE A 201 -31.80 -24.21 -2.59
C ILE A 201 -33.11 -23.50 -2.23
N ILE A 202 -33.15 -22.16 -2.28
CA ILE A 202 -34.38 -21.38 -2.02
C ILE A 202 -35.44 -21.64 -3.10
N GLY A 203 -35.04 -21.81 -4.37
CA GLY A 203 -35.94 -22.19 -5.46
C GLY A 203 -36.55 -23.59 -5.27
N VAL A 204 -35.74 -24.57 -4.86
CA VAL A 204 -36.20 -25.94 -4.55
C VAL A 204 -37.12 -25.95 -3.32
N LEU A 205 -36.78 -25.23 -2.26
CA LEU A 205 -37.62 -25.11 -1.06
C LEU A 205 -38.96 -24.41 -1.36
N ARG A 206 -38.97 -23.38 -2.21
CA ARG A 206 -40.23 -22.74 -2.65
C ARG A 206 -41.05 -23.62 -3.58
N ALA A 207 -40.43 -24.42 -4.44
CA ALA A 207 -41.13 -25.40 -5.28
C ALA A 207 -41.75 -26.53 -4.45
N LEU A 208 -41.07 -26.97 -3.39
CA LEU A 208 -41.58 -27.94 -2.42
C LEU A 208 -42.70 -27.34 -1.54
N GLY A 209 -42.58 -26.06 -1.15
CA GLY A 209 -43.61 -25.34 -0.39
C GLY A 209 -44.85 -24.97 -1.21
N GLY A 210 -44.69 -24.68 -2.51
CA GLY A 210 -45.78 -24.36 -3.43
C GLY A 210 -46.67 -25.56 -3.72
N ARG A 211 -46.09 -26.74 -3.92
CA ARG A 211 -46.83 -28.01 -4.13
C ARG A 211 -47.71 -28.42 -2.95
N ARG A 212 -47.37 -28.00 -1.72
CA ARG A 212 -48.20 -28.25 -0.53
C ARG A 212 -49.39 -27.30 -0.42
N ARG A 213 -49.32 -26.13 -1.07
CA ARG A 213 -50.38 -25.10 -1.05
C ARG A 213 -51.41 -25.28 -2.17
N GLU A 214 -51.05 -25.86 -3.31
CA GLU A 214 -52.01 -26.23 -4.36
C GLU A 214 -52.82 -27.47 -3.98
N ARG A 215 -52.21 -28.48 -3.34
CA ARG A 215 -52.92 -29.69 -2.90
C ARG A 215 -53.90 -29.49 -1.75
N SER A 216 -53.90 -28.31 -1.11
CA SER A 216 -54.87 -27.95 -0.06
C SER A 216 -55.93 -26.96 -0.55
N ARG A 217 -55.92 -26.58 -1.83
CA ARG A 217 -56.87 -25.62 -2.42
C ARG A 217 -57.94 -26.27 -3.30
N ASP A 218 -57.78 -27.55 -3.66
CA ASP A 218 -58.75 -28.27 -4.51
C ASP A 218 -59.89 -28.94 -3.71
N ASP A 219 -59.75 -29.07 -2.38
CA ASP A 219 -60.73 -29.77 -1.52
C ASP A 219 -61.63 -28.81 -0.70
N GLY A 220 -61.66 -27.51 -1.01
CA GLY A 220 -62.38 -26.55 -0.16
C GLY A 220 -62.91 -25.33 -0.90
N ALA A 221 -64.23 -25.34 -1.10
CA ALA A 221 -65.11 -24.21 -1.37
C ALA A 221 -65.34 -23.81 -2.84
N GLN A 222 -66.35 -24.48 -3.41
CA GLN A 222 -67.40 -23.85 -4.19
C GLN A 222 -68.04 -22.69 -3.39
N GLY A 223 -68.34 -21.57 -4.07
CA GLY A 223 -69.37 -20.63 -3.61
C GLY A 223 -68.95 -19.16 -3.54
N HIS A 224 -69.69 -18.36 -4.32
CA HIS A 224 -69.96 -16.93 -4.22
C HIS A 224 -69.19 -15.92 -5.10
N ASP A 225 -70.01 -15.40 -6.01
CA ASP A 225 -69.87 -14.39 -7.04
C ASP A 225 -69.69 -12.93 -6.54
N LEU A 226 -69.21 -12.11 -7.50
CA LEU A 226 -69.36 -10.65 -7.69
C LEU A 226 -68.38 -9.69 -6.97
N ALA A 227 -67.46 -9.08 -7.75
CA ALA A 227 -67.43 -7.62 -7.99
C ALA A 227 -66.21 -7.17 -8.84
N GLY A 228 -66.49 -6.66 -10.05
CA GLY A 228 -65.87 -5.51 -10.75
C GLY A 228 -64.35 -5.34 -10.89
N PRO A 229 -63.81 -5.15 -12.13
CA PRO A 229 -62.47 -4.62 -12.34
C PRO A 229 -62.52 -3.08 -12.35
N SER A 230 -61.62 -2.41 -11.59
CA SER A 230 -61.35 -0.99 -11.80
C SER A 230 -59.87 -0.66 -11.56
N PRO A 231 -59.27 0.23 -12.38
CA PRO A 231 -57.84 0.22 -12.66
C PRO A 231 -57.08 1.15 -11.71
N ALA A 232 -56.10 0.62 -10.97
CA ALA A 232 -55.19 1.45 -10.19
C ALA A 232 -53.98 1.86 -11.04
N THR A 233 -54.15 3.01 -11.69
CA THR A 233 -53.19 4.13 -11.79
C THR A 233 -51.70 3.77 -11.65
N ARG A 234 -51.00 3.67 -12.79
CA ARG A 234 -49.53 3.83 -12.83
C ARG A 234 -49.19 5.26 -12.46
N ILE A 235 -48.76 5.49 -11.23
CA ILE A 235 -48.05 6.71 -10.86
C ILE A 235 -46.62 6.55 -11.38
N SER A 236 -46.36 7.21 -12.51
CA SER A 236 -45.02 7.50 -13.02
C SER A 236 -44.30 8.40 -12.01
N ALA A 237 -43.30 7.86 -11.33
CA ALA A 237 -42.35 8.67 -10.56
C ALA A 237 -41.43 9.43 -11.53
N PRO A 238 -41.08 10.70 -11.25
CA PRO A 238 -40.26 11.49 -12.14
C PRO A 238 -38.84 10.94 -12.19
N THR A 239 -38.35 10.66 -13.39
CA THR A 239 -36.94 10.44 -13.69
C THR A 239 -36.15 11.64 -13.18
N ARG A 240 -35.37 11.44 -12.13
CA ARG A 240 -34.24 12.32 -11.84
C ARG A 240 -33.23 12.10 -12.94
N ASP A 241 -32.98 13.15 -13.72
CA ASP A 241 -31.83 13.25 -14.61
C ASP A 241 -30.56 13.13 -13.77
N GLU A 242 -30.09 11.90 -13.57
CA GLU A 242 -28.67 11.70 -13.30
C GLU A 242 -27.93 12.02 -14.60
N PRO A 243 -26.86 12.83 -14.56
CA PRO A 243 -26.00 13.00 -15.72
C PRO A 243 -25.38 11.62 -15.98
N VAL A 244 -25.94 10.92 -16.97
CA VAL A 244 -25.30 9.80 -17.63
C VAL A 244 -23.94 10.34 -18.05
N LEU A 245 -22.89 9.90 -17.36
CA LEU A 245 -21.52 9.97 -17.85
C LEU A 245 -21.51 9.18 -19.15
N SER A 246 -21.88 9.88 -20.22
CA SER A 246 -21.83 9.42 -21.60
C SER A 246 -20.47 8.79 -21.76
N GLY A 247 -20.46 7.50 -22.10
CA GLY A 247 -19.26 6.71 -22.27
C GLY A 247 -18.23 7.54 -23.02
N ALA A 248 -17.18 7.92 -22.31
CA ALA A 248 -16.00 8.44 -22.96
C ALA A 248 -15.57 7.34 -23.91
N ASN A 249 -15.77 7.59 -25.20
CA ASN A 249 -15.09 6.90 -26.28
C ASN A 249 -13.59 7.16 -26.06
N THR A 250 -12.98 6.45 -25.11
CA THR A 250 -11.54 6.38 -24.98
C THR A 250 -11.08 5.47 -26.10
N ALA A 251 -10.94 6.05 -27.29
CA ALA A 251 -10.04 5.50 -28.29
C ALA A 251 -8.74 5.11 -27.57
N PRO A 252 -8.15 3.93 -27.84
CA PRO A 252 -6.92 3.54 -27.18
C PRO A 252 -5.89 4.66 -27.40
N GLU A 253 -5.53 5.37 -26.34
CA GLU A 253 -4.53 6.42 -26.46
C GLU A 253 -3.27 5.77 -27.04
N PRO A 254 -2.72 6.29 -28.15
CA PRO A 254 -1.55 5.71 -28.75
C PRO A 254 -0.43 5.75 -27.72
N ARG A 255 0.03 4.57 -27.32
CA ARG A 255 1.10 4.38 -26.35
C ARG A 255 2.39 5.00 -26.86
N ILE A 256 2.66 6.25 -26.52
CA ILE A 256 3.94 6.91 -26.82
C ILE A 256 4.93 6.54 -25.70
N ILE A 257 5.27 5.24 -25.58
CA ILE A 257 6.53 4.91 -24.91
C ILE A 257 7.62 5.50 -25.81
N PRO A 258 8.48 6.42 -25.34
CA PRO A 258 9.59 6.88 -26.15
C PRO A 258 10.38 5.65 -26.60
N LYS A 259 10.52 5.46 -27.92
CA LYS A 259 11.08 4.24 -28.54
C LYS A 259 12.50 3.88 -28.07
N GLU A 260 13.12 4.78 -27.32
CA GLU A 260 14.46 4.74 -26.76
C GLU A 260 14.58 3.87 -25.49
N PHE A 261 13.47 3.56 -24.81
CA PHE A 261 13.52 2.87 -23.51
C PHE A 261 13.08 1.42 -23.59
N ARG A 262 14.04 0.53 -23.87
CA ARG A 262 13.90 -0.91 -23.64
C ARG A 262 14.74 -1.28 -22.44
N LEU A 263 14.08 -1.74 -21.37
CA LEU A 263 14.76 -2.45 -20.31
C LEU A 263 15.16 -3.81 -20.87
N ASP A 264 16.44 -3.99 -21.19
CA ASP A 264 16.99 -5.25 -21.75
C ASP A 264 17.12 -6.34 -20.67
N PHE A 265 16.07 -6.56 -19.87
CA PHE A 265 16.00 -7.66 -18.93
C PHE A 265 15.33 -8.87 -19.58
N SER A 266 16.01 -10.00 -19.56
CA SER A 266 15.39 -11.28 -19.90
C SER A 266 14.37 -11.66 -18.82
N TRP A 267 13.24 -12.27 -19.22
CA TRP A 267 12.27 -12.85 -18.28
C TRP A 267 12.92 -13.86 -17.32
N LYS A 268 14.01 -14.52 -17.76
CA LYS A 268 14.84 -15.41 -16.94
C LYS A 268 15.50 -14.64 -15.79
N SER A 269 16.06 -13.46 -16.07
CA SER A 269 16.69 -12.60 -15.06
C SER A 269 15.65 -12.10 -14.05
N GLY A 270 14.46 -11.70 -14.52
CA GLY A 270 13.36 -11.30 -13.64
C GLY A 270 12.89 -12.44 -12.72
N THR A 271 12.70 -13.64 -13.28
CA THR A 271 12.29 -14.83 -12.52
C THR A 271 13.37 -15.23 -11.51
N ALA A 272 14.64 -15.20 -11.91
CA ALA A 272 15.76 -15.47 -11.02
C ALA A 272 15.83 -14.47 -9.86
N LEU A 273 15.57 -13.18 -10.10
CA LEU A 273 15.56 -12.15 -9.06
C LEU A 273 14.44 -12.40 -8.03
N ILE A 274 13.24 -12.72 -8.50
CA ILE A 274 12.08 -13.02 -7.63
C ILE A 274 12.35 -14.29 -6.80
N LEU A 275 12.82 -15.36 -7.44
CA LEU A 275 13.16 -16.60 -6.73
C LEU A 275 14.26 -16.40 -5.70
N THR A 276 15.29 -15.61 -6.05
CA THR A 276 16.38 -15.27 -5.13
C THR A 276 15.83 -14.50 -3.93
N PHE A 277 14.97 -13.51 -4.15
CA PHE A 277 14.33 -12.75 -3.08
C PHE A 277 13.56 -13.65 -2.11
N PHE A 278 12.73 -14.57 -2.60
CA PHE A 278 11.98 -15.48 -1.74
C PHE A 278 12.88 -16.48 -1.02
N ALA A 279 13.92 -16.98 -1.69
CA ALA A 279 14.90 -17.87 -1.09
C ALA A 279 15.67 -17.17 0.05
N THR A 280 16.13 -15.94 -0.17
CA THR A 280 16.83 -15.16 0.87
C THR A 280 15.89 -14.78 2.01
N PHE A 281 14.64 -14.43 1.71
CA PHE A 281 13.63 -14.12 2.72
C PHE A 281 13.33 -15.33 3.61
N LEU A 282 13.04 -16.49 2.99
CA LEU A 282 12.73 -17.71 3.72
C LEU A 282 13.91 -18.16 4.57
N THR A 283 15.12 -18.13 4.00
CA THR A 283 16.35 -18.45 4.75
C THR A 283 16.51 -17.53 5.96
N ALA A 284 16.27 -16.22 5.78
CA ALA A 284 16.38 -15.27 6.87
C ALA A 284 15.35 -15.52 7.98
N MET A 285 14.11 -15.84 7.61
CA MET A 285 13.05 -16.12 8.58
C MET A 285 13.23 -17.45 9.30
N ILE A 286 13.75 -18.48 8.63
CA ILE A 286 14.06 -19.78 9.25
C ILE A 286 15.17 -19.60 10.30
N ILE A 287 16.27 -18.93 9.93
CA ILE A 287 17.38 -18.69 10.87
C ILE A 287 16.89 -17.88 12.07
N ARG A 288 16.07 -16.85 11.84
CA ARG A 288 15.43 -16.08 12.92
C ARG A 288 14.61 -16.96 13.88
N GLY A 289 13.87 -17.93 13.37
CA GLY A 289 13.03 -18.81 14.18
C GLY A 289 13.77 -19.94 14.88
N MET A 290 14.89 -20.41 14.31
CA MET A 290 15.63 -21.57 14.84
C MET A 290 16.74 -21.20 15.82
N VAL A 291 17.28 -19.98 15.74
CA VAL A 291 18.45 -19.58 16.52
C VAL A 291 18.07 -18.55 17.57
N ALA A 292 18.14 -18.93 18.85
CA ALA A 292 17.76 -18.05 19.97
C ALA A 292 18.74 -16.88 20.18
N ASN A 293 20.05 -17.11 19.96
CA ASN A 293 21.11 -16.12 20.23
C ASN A 293 21.69 -15.55 18.93
N LEU A 294 20.91 -14.72 18.23
CA LEU A 294 21.37 -14.07 17.00
C LEU A 294 22.13 -12.77 17.28
N PRO A 295 23.18 -12.46 16.50
CA PRO A 295 23.85 -11.17 16.55
C PRO A 295 22.85 -10.02 16.34
N ILE A 296 23.08 -8.89 17.02
CA ILE A 296 22.19 -7.72 16.94
C ILE A 296 21.97 -7.23 15.51
N LEU A 297 23.03 -7.26 14.69
CA LEU A 297 22.95 -6.84 13.28
C LEU A 297 22.04 -7.76 12.46
N TYR A 298 22.01 -9.05 12.78
CA TYR A 298 21.13 -9.99 12.11
C TYR A 298 19.67 -9.81 12.53
N ARG A 299 19.42 -9.60 13.83
CA ARG A 299 18.07 -9.28 14.33
C ARG A 299 17.55 -7.98 13.68
N LEU A 300 18.40 -6.96 13.60
CA LEU A 300 18.14 -5.72 12.88
C LEU A 300 17.77 -6.00 11.41
N PHE A 301 18.67 -6.66 10.68
CA PHE A 301 18.45 -7.00 9.28
C PHE A 301 17.15 -7.79 9.06
N SER A 302 16.92 -8.87 9.81
CA SER A 302 15.74 -9.73 9.65
C SER A 302 14.43 -9.01 10.01
N ASN A 303 14.43 -8.10 11.00
CA ASN A 303 13.27 -7.25 11.31
C ASN A 303 12.97 -6.26 10.20
N LEU A 304 13.98 -5.55 9.70
CA LEU A 304 13.84 -4.61 8.59
C LEU A 304 13.43 -5.32 7.30
N TYR A 305 13.96 -6.52 7.05
CA TYR A 305 13.63 -7.33 5.88
C TYR A 305 12.18 -7.83 5.94
N LEU A 306 11.72 -8.29 7.11
CA LEU A 306 10.32 -8.65 7.35
C LEU A 306 9.39 -7.45 7.15
N ALA A 307 9.70 -6.34 7.81
CA ALA A 307 8.92 -5.11 7.71
C ALA A 307 8.81 -4.66 6.24
N GLY A 308 9.93 -4.54 5.53
CA GLY A 308 9.95 -4.12 4.13
C GLY A 308 9.18 -5.04 3.18
N THR A 309 9.07 -6.33 3.50
CA THR A 309 8.34 -7.32 2.70
C THR A 309 6.83 -7.28 2.94
N ILE A 310 6.40 -7.03 4.17
CA ILE A 310 4.98 -7.07 4.58
C ILE A 310 4.30 -5.71 4.43
N ILE A 311 5.03 -4.61 4.39
CA ILE A 311 4.45 -3.27 4.24
C ILE A 311 3.78 -3.15 2.87
N PHE A 312 2.46 -3.06 2.84
CA PHE A 312 1.66 -2.70 1.65
C PHE A 312 1.02 -1.34 1.86
N GLY A 313 0.95 -0.53 0.78
CA GLY A 313 0.41 0.82 0.83
C GLY A 313 1.39 1.86 1.38
N GLY A 314 1.06 3.13 1.18
CA GLY A 314 1.91 4.27 1.56
C GLY A 314 2.17 4.40 3.07
N GLY A 315 2.89 5.47 3.43
CA GLY A 315 3.29 5.85 4.79
C GLY A 315 2.30 5.59 5.96
N PRO A 316 0.97 5.80 5.81
CA PRO A 316 -0.01 5.52 6.86
C PRO A 316 0.01 4.12 7.48
N VAL A 317 0.27 3.08 6.66
CA VAL A 317 0.20 1.67 7.10
C VAL A 317 1.53 1.21 7.71
N VAL A 318 2.61 1.92 7.39
CA VAL A 318 3.98 1.57 7.77
C VAL A 318 4.23 1.81 9.26
N ILE A 319 3.65 2.87 9.80
CA ILE A 319 3.95 3.35 11.15
C ILE A 319 3.55 2.35 12.25
N PRO A 320 2.31 1.80 12.28
CA PRO A 320 1.91 0.83 13.30
C PRO A 320 2.72 -0.46 13.23
N LEU A 321 3.04 -0.92 12.01
CA LEU A 321 3.85 -2.12 11.79
C LEU A 321 5.30 -1.92 12.27
N LEU A 322 5.92 -0.78 11.94
CA LEU A 322 7.27 -0.45 12.44
C LEU A 322 7.31 -0.40 13.97
N ARG A 323 6.24 0.07 14.62
CA ARG A 323 6.14 0.04 16.09
C ARG A 323 6.22 -1.39 16.62
N GLU A 324 5.48 -2.32 16.03
CA GLU A 324 5.54 -3.73 16.43
C GLU A 324 6.94 -4.34 16.22
N TYR A 325 7.64 -4.00 15.15
CA TYR A 325 8.96 -4.58 14.86
C TYR A 325 10.12 -3.99 15.67
N VAL A 326 9.95 -2.80 16.25
CA VAL A 326 11.01 -2.09 16.98
C VAL A 326 10.74 -2.06 18.48
N VAL A 327 9.50 -1.83 18.87
CA VAL A 327 9.11 -1.71 20.29
C VAL A 327 8.89 -3.08 20.92
N ALA A 328 8.31 -4.05 20.20
CA ALA A 328 8.08 -5.39 20.76
C ALA A 328 9.38 -6.21 20.93
N GLU A 329 10.48 -5.78 20.31
CA GLU A 329 11.80 -6.39 20.42
C GLU A 329 12.67 -5.71 21.50
N ASP A 330 12.08 -4.80 22.29
CA ASP A 330 12.71 -4.01 23.36
C ASP A 330 13.88 -3.13 22.89
N TRP A 331 13.91 -2.73 21.61
CA TRP A 331 14.98 -1.85 21.10
C TRP A 331 14.75 -0.39 21.44
N VAL A 332 13.49 0.03 21.48
CA VAL A 332 13.09 1.43 21.71
C VAL A 332 11.81 1.43 22.53
N SER A 333 11.70 2.32 23.51
CA SER A 333 10.47 2.46 24.29
C SER A 333 9.31 2.93 23.40
N PRO A 334 8.04 2.61 23.73
CA PRO A 334 6.89 3.09 22.96
C PRO A 334 6.87 4.62 22.82
N ARG A 335 7.33 5.32 23.86
CA ARG A 335 7.42 6.78 23.89
C ARG A 335 8.49 7.28 22.92
N ASP A 336 9.69 6.71 22.97
CA ASP A 336 10.80 7.16 22.13
C ASP A 336 10.57 6.84 20.66
N PHE A 337 9.85 5.76 20.36
CA PHE A 337 9.40 5.45 19.01
C PHE A 337 8.46 6.54 18.47
N LEU A 338 7.47 6.96 19.25
CA LEU A 338 6.55 8.04 18.85
C LEU A 338 7.26 9.39 18.71
N ILE A 339 8.26 9.65 19.55
CA ILE A 339 9.10 10.85 19.46
C ILE A 339 9.91 10.84 18.16
N GLY A 340 10.62 9.73 17.90
CA GLY A 340 11.41 9.57 16.68
C GLY A 340 10.56 9.69 15.42
N LEU A 341 9.35 9.13 15.45
CA LEU A 341 8.38 9.31 14.38
C LEU A 341 7.93 10.77 14.24
N ALA A 342 7.65 11.46 15.34
CA ALA A 342 7.21 12.86 15.31
C ALA A 342 8.28 13.78 14.71
N ILE A 343 9.55 13.52 15.02
CA ILE A 343 10.67 14.30 14.48
C ILE A 343 10.91 13.98 13.00
N ALA A 344 10.52 12.78 12.55
CA ALA A 344 10.68 12.36 11.16
C ALA A 344 9.58 12.87 10.20
N GLN A 345 8.45 13.38 10.70
CA GLN A 345 7.35 13.93 9.88
C GLN A 345 7.57 15.40 9.54
#